data_AF-A0A8J8PRP6-F1
#
_entry.id   AF-A0A8J8PRP6-F1
#
_cell.length_a   1.000
_cell.length_b   1.000
_cell.length_c   1.000
_cell.angle_alpha   90.00
_cell.angle_beta   90.00
_cell.angle_gamma   90.00
#
_symmetry.space_group_name_H-M   'P 1'
#
loop_
_entity.id
_entity.type
_entity.pdbx_description
1 polymer ?
#
loop_
_entity_poly.entity_id
_entity_poly.type
_entity_poly.pdbx_seq_one_letter_code
_entity_poly.pdbx_strand_id
1 'polypeptide(L)'
;MSVVQYYIDNLKFSIIYEENRTIIYMDINQEIKQFSKNKLVDDDKNKVIYVDMNEKISNGSLKKIIICKTRISTYLCNAIVEVKNIQINEKILYEIYKEVLEVSKRVI
;
A
#
# COMPACT_ATOMS: atom_id res chain seq x y z
N MET A 1 19.29 -5.66 -9.19
CA MET A 1 18.20 -4.86 -8.59
C MET A 1 18.25 -3.46 -9.19
N SER A 2 17.14 -2.95 -9.72
CA SER A 2 17.02 -1.56 -10.16
C SER A 2 15.80 -0.90 -9.53
N VAL A 3 15.86 0.43 -9.34
CA VAL A 3 14.78 1.20 -8.72
C VAL A 3 14.39 2.34 -9.65
N VAL A 4 13.09 2.45 -9.94
CA VAL A 4 12.50 3.55 -10.73
C VAL A 4 11.45 4.24 -9.88
N GLN A 5 11.36 5.56 -9.97
CA GLN A 5 10.39 6.36 -9.22
C GLN A 5 9.43 7.05 -10.18
N TYR A 6 8.15 7.04 -9.82
CA TYR A 6 7.10 7.82 -10.45
C TYR A 6 6.45 8.73 -9.42
N TYR A 7 6.02 9.90 -9.86
CA TYR A 7 5.24 10.85 -9.08
C TYR A 7 3.95 11.14 -9.85
N ILE A 8 2.83 10.65 -9.35
CA ILE A 8 1.51 10.77 -9.98
C ILE A 8 0.58 11.39 -8.95
N ASP A 9 0.00 12.55 -9.23
CA ASP A 9 -0.93 13.26 -8.33
C ASP A 9 -0.38 13.46 -6.90
N ASN A 10 0.90 13.82 -6.77
CA ASN A 10 1.64 13.95 -5.50
C ASN A 10 1.81 12.65 -4.70
N LEU A 11 1.53 11.49 -5.29
CA LEU A 11 1.82 10.18 -4.73
C LEU A 11 3.12 9.66 -5.34
N LYS A 12 4.05 9.22 -4.49
CA LYS A 12 5.27 8.57 -4.93
C LYS A 12 5.04 7.07 -5.11
N PHE A 13 5.52 6.54 -6.22
CA PHE A 13 5.63 5.11 -6.48
C PHE A 13 7.09 4.76 -6.69
N SER A 14 7.63 3.86 -5.87
CA SER A 14 8.97 3.30 -6.03
C SER A 14 8.85 1.86 -6.52
N ILE A 15 9.32 1.63 -7.74
CA ILE A 15 9.29 0.35 -8.42
C ILE A 15 10.65 -0.29 -8.28
N ILE A 16 10.71 -1.46 -7.63
CA ILE A 16 11.92 -2.20 -7.36
C ILE A 16 11.86 -3.47 -8.21
N TYR A 17 12.72 -3.54 -9.23
CA TYR A 17 12.83 -4.70 -10.09
C TYR A 17 13.89 -5.67 -9.53
N GLU A 18 13.44 -6.88 -9.20
CA GLU A 18 14.26 -8.02 -8.85
C GLU A 18 14.15 -9.10 -9.95
N GLU A 19 15.06 -10.08 -9.97
CA GLU A 19 15.18 -11.05 -11.08
C GLU A 19 13.86 -11.76 -11.43
N ASN A 20 13.04 -12.08 -10.42
CA ASN A 20 11.81 -12.85 -10.59
C ASN A 20 10.54 -12.15 -10.11
N ARG A 21 10.64 -10.89 -9.64
CA ARG A 21 9.49 -10.15 -9.11
C ARG A 21 9.70 -8.64 -9.22
N THR A 22 8.60 -7.92 -9.33
CA THR A 22 8.59 -6.47 -9.24
C THR A 22 7.83 -6.06 -7.97
N ILE A 23 8.46 -5.24 -7.14
CA ILE A 23 7.85 -4.71 -5.92
C ILE A 23 7.50 -3.25 -6.16
N ILE A 24 6.29 -2.87 -5.77
CA ILE A 24 5.80 -1.50 -5.83
C ILE A 24 5.58 -1.04 -4.40
N TYR A 25 6.39 -0.09 -3.97
CA TYR A 25 6.17 0.67 -2.76
C TYR A 25 5.46 1.97 -3.15
N MET A 26 4.22 2.15 -2.70
CA MET A 26 3.42 3.31 -3.06
C MET A 26 3.01 4.11 -1.83
N ASP A 27 3.00 5.42 -1.99
CA ASP A 27 2.32 6.33 -1.08
C ASP A 27 0.80 6.18 -1.22
N ILE A 28 0.12 6.26 -0.09
CA ILE A 28 -1.33 6.29 0.01
C ILE A 28 -1.71 7.47 0.90
N ASN A 29 -2.80 8.14 0.53
CA ASN A 29 -3.36 9.22 1.31
C ASN A 29 -4.87 8.99 1.56
N GLN A 30 -5.18 7.88 2.24
CA GLN A 30 -6.56 7.49 2.53
C GLN A 30 -6.81 7.52 4.04
N GLU A 31 -7.70 8.41 4.46
CA GLU A 31 -8.19 8.45 5.84
C GLU A 31 -9.02 7.20 6.16
N ILE A 32 -8.82 6.64 7.34
CA ILE A 32 -9.55 5.48 7.86
C ILE A 32 -10.51 5.95 8.95
N LYS A 33 -11.79 6.12 8.60
CA LYS A 33 -12.83 6.67 9.50
C LYS A 33 -13.42 5.67 10.48
N GLN A 34 -13.49 4.39 10.10
CA GLN A 34 -13.95 3.29 10.96
C GLN A 34 -12.85 2.25 11.01
N PHE A 35 -12.10 2.28 12.10
CA PHE A 35 -11.18 1.22 12.43
C PHE A 35 -11.96 0.20 13.25
N SER A 36 -12.16 -1.01 12.74
CA SER A 36 -12.71 -2.09 13.57
C SER A 36 -11.68 -2.39 14.66
N LYS A 37 -11.94 -1.88 15.87
CA LYS A 37 -11.09 -1.97 17.08
C LYS A 37 -10.59 -3.40 17.38
N ASN A 38 -11.22 -4.41 16.81
CA ASN A 38 -10.98 -5.82 17.14
C ASN A 38 -9.78 -6.46 16.41
N LYS A 39 -9.08 -5.78 15.48
CA LYS A 39 -7.99 -6.41 14.70
C LYS A 39 -6.60 -5.82 14.85
N LEU A 40 -6.44 -4.62 15.40
CA LEU A 40 -5.11 -4.04 15.62
C LEU A 40 -5.02 -3.58 17.07
N VAL A 41 -4.42 -4.47 17.84
CA VAL A 41 -4.14 -4.42 19.27
C VAL A 41 -3.70 -3.02 19.69
N ASP A 42 -4.58 -2.38 20.47
CA ASP A 42 -4.33 -1.75 21.77
C ASP A 42 -2.87 -1.35 22.09
N ASP A 43 -2.27 -0.51 21.25
CA ASP A 43 -0.98 0.08 21.55
C ASP A 43 -1.02 1.57 21.21
N ASP A 44 -1.58 2.36 22.12
CA ASP A 44 -1.52 3.84 22.09
C ASP A 44 -0.09 4.40 22.01
N LYS A 45 0.93 3.54 22.10
CA LYS A 45 2.35 3.86 21.92
C LYS A 45 2.80 3.86 20.45
N ASN A 46 2.15 3.09 19.56
CA ASN A 46 2.65 2.89 18.20
C ASN A 46 2.01 3.89 17.22
N LYS A 47 2.76 4.94 16.87
CA LYS A 47 2.37 5.93 15.84
C LYS A 47 2.25 5.32 14.43
N VAL A 48 2.88 4.18 14.20
CA VAL A 48 2.90 3.48 12.91
C VAL A 48 2.63 2.01 13.14
N ILE A 49 1.72 1.45 12.35
CA ILE A 49 1.29 0.07 12.39
C ILE A 49 1.59 -0.56 11.04
N TYR A 50 2.29 -1.69 11.05
CA TYR A 50 2.59 -2.48 9.87
C TYR A 50 1.69 -3.70 9.86
N VAL A 51 0.96 -3.91 8.78
CA VAL A 51 0.06 -5.05 8.63
C VAL A 51 0.51 -5.87 7.43
N ASP A 52 1.10 -7.04 7.72
CA ASP A 52 1.38 -8.04 6.70
C ASP A 52 0.06 -8.67 6.21
N MET A 53 -0.05 -8.85 4.90
CA MET A 53 -1.21 -9.47 4.26
C MET A 53 -0.81 -10.15 2.95
N ASN A 54 -1.73 -10.88 2.33
CA ASN A 54 -1.48 -11.53 1.05
C ASN A 54 -2.74 -11.53 0.20
N GLU A 55 -3.34 -10.34 0.05
CA GLU A 55 -4.57 -10.16 -0.70
C GLU A 55 -4.28 -10.08 -2.19
N LYS A 56 -5.08 -10.77 -3.00
CA LYS A 56 -4.91 -10.77 -4.46
C LYS A 56 -5.43 -9.46 -5.06
N ILE A 57 -4.67 -8.93 -6.00
CA ILE A 57 -5.07 -7.83 -6.91
C ILE A 57 -4.85 -8.31 -8.36
N SER A 58 -5.42 -7.63 -9.35
CA SER A 58 -5.40 -8.06 -10.75
C SER A 58 -3.99 -8.35 -11.27
N ASN A 59 -3.03 -7.51 -10.88
CA ASN A 59 -1.65 -7.59 -11.38
C ASN A 59 -0.66 -8.22 -10.39
N GLY A 60 -1.14 -8.78 -9.27
CA GLY A 60 -0.24 -9.24 -8.22
C GLY A 60 -0.90 -9.52 -6.87
N SER A 61 -0.20 -9.15 -5.82
CA SER A 61 -0.71 -9.27 -4.45
C SER A 61 -0.28 -8.10 -3.58
N LEU A 62 -1.21 -7.58 -2.79
CA LEU A 62 -0.94 -6.66 -1.70
C LEU A 62 -0.29 -7.45 -0.57
N LYS A 63 0.97 -7.13 -0.27
CA LYS A 63 1.79 -7.82 0.72
C LYS A 63 1.78 -7.15 2.09
N LYS A 64 1.65 -5.82 2.09
CA LYS A 64 1.72 -5.03 3.32
C LYS A 64 1.01 -3.72 3.15
N ILE A 65 0.39 -3.27 4.23
CA ILE A 65 -0.03 -1.88 4.39
C ILE A 65 0.62 -1.26 5.62
N ILE A 66 0.81 0.05 5.56
CA ILE A 66 1.35 0.85 6.65
C ILE A 66 0.28 1.86 7.02
N ILE A 67 -0.13 1.82 8.28
CA ILE A 67 -1.12 2.71 8.85
C ILE A 67 -0.40 3.67 9.80
N CYS A 68 -0.60 4.97 9.64
CA CYS A 68 -0.06 5.96 10.56
C CYS A 68 -1.18 6.60 11.39
N LYS A 69 -1.00 6.58 12.70
CA LYS A 69 -1.81 7.33 13.65
C LYS A 69 -1.19 8.72 13.83
N THR A 70 -1.89 9.75 13.42
CA THR A 70 -1.51 11.15 13.65
C THR A 70 -2.25 11.70 14.87
N ARG A 71 -1.99 12.95 15.24
CA ARG A 71 -2.75 13.63 16.30
C ARG A 71 -4.22 13.86 15.94
N ILE A 72 -4.53 13.95 14.65
CA ILE A 72 -5.86 14.38 14.15
C ILE A 72 -6.67 13.24 13.54
N SER A 73 -6.02 12.26 12.92
CA SER A 73 -6.68 11.12 12.28
C SER A 73 -5.72 9.95 12.04
N THR A 74 -6.26 8.85 11.55
CA THR A 74 -5.50 7.65 11.17
C THR A 74 -5.56 7.47 9.66
N TYR A 75 -4.41 7.23 9.04
CA TYR A 75 -4.27 7.14 7.60
C TYR A 75 -3.64 5.83 7.18
N LEU A 76 -4.09 5.29 6.05
CA LEU A 76 -3.30 4.37 5.24
C LEU A 76 -2.24 5.19 4.52
N CYS A 77 -0.98 5.04 4.93
CA CYS A 77 0.14 5.87 4.47
C CYS A 77 0.88 5.26 3.29
N ASN A 78 1.05 3.94 3.29
CA ASN A 78 1.79 3.26 2.25
C ASN A 78 1.25 1.84 2.06
N ALA A 79 1.52 1.30 0.88
CA ALA A 79 1.34 -0.12 0.59
C ALA A 79 2.54 -0.69 -0.15
N ILE A 80 2.73 -2.00 0.03
CA ILE A 80 3.70 -2.80 -0.70
C ILE A 80 2.93 -3.83 -1.50
N VAL A 81 3.11 -3.78 -2.81
CA VAL A 81 2.51 -4.71 -3.77
C VAL A 81 3.61 -5.48 -4.46
N GLU A 82 3.42 -6.78 -4.61
CA GLU A 82 4.26 -7.62 -5.45
C GLU A 82 3.50 -7.93 -6.73
N VAL A 83 4.04 -7.56 -7.88
CA VAL A 83 3.48 -7.84 -9.20
C VAL A 83 4.36 -8.80 -9.98
N LYS A 84 3.73 -9.64 -10.81
CA LYS A 84 4.43 -10.51 -11.75
C LYS A 84 5.01 -9.65 -12.88
N ASN A 85 6.22 -9.96 -13.36
CA ASN A 85 6.99 -9.18 -14.35
C ASN A 85 6.13 -8.55 -15.47
N ILE A 86 5.61 -7.35 -15.21
CA ILE A 86 4.85 -6.53 -16.14
C ILE A 86 5.62 -5.25 -16.38
N GLN A 87 5.51 -4.71 -17.58
CA GLN A 87 6.06 -3.40 -17.89
C GLN A 87 5.24 -2.33 -17.15
N ILE A 88 5.85 -1.70 -16.15
CA ILE A 88 5.17 -0.68 -15.34
C ILE A 88 5.13 0.65 -16.10
N ASN A 89 3.95 1.27 -16.09
CA ASN A 89 3.70 2.63 -16.55
C ASN A 89 2.68 3.31 -15.62
N GLU A 90 2.46 4.61 -15.81
CA GLU A 90 1.58 5.42 -14.93
C GLU A 90 0.14 4.88 -14.87
N LYS A 91 -0.41 4.44 -16.00
CA LYS A 91 -1.77 3.88 -16.06
C LYS A 91 -1.91 2.64 -15.17
N ILE A 92 -0.95 1.72 -15.27
CA ILE A 92 -0.92 0.50 -14.44
C ILE A 92 -0.76 0.86 -12.95
N LEU A 93 0.09 1.83 -12.63
CA LEU A 93 0.27 2.28 -11.24
C LEU A 93 -1.02 2.84 -10.65
N TYR A 94 -1.76 3.60 -11.44
CA TYR A 94 -3.04 4.15 -11.02
C TYR A 94 -4.12 3.07 -10.84
N GLU A 95 -4.16 2.07 -11.71
CA GLU A 95 -5.05 0.90 -11.57
C GLU A 95 -4.72 0.11 -10.30
N ILE A 96 -3.44 -0.19 -10.06
CA ILE A 96 -2.98 -0.86 -8.85
C ILE A 96 -3.33 -0.05 -7.60
N TYR A 97 -3.11 1.27 -7.63
CA TYR A 97 -3.45 2.16 -6.53
C TYR A 97 -4.94 2.07 -6.15
N LYS A 98 -5.84 2.14 -7.14
CA LYS A 98 -7.29 2.02 -6.93
C LYS A 98 -7.65 0.67 -6.31
N GLU A 99 -7.12 -0.42 -6.84
CA GLU A 99 -7.39 -1.76 -6.30
C GLU A 99 -6.88 -1.91 -4.86
N VAL A 100 -5.69 -1.37 -4.56
CA VAL A 100 -5.15 -1.36 -3.19
C VAL A 100 -6.09 -0.61 -2.24
N LEU A 101 -6.64 0.54 -2.64
CA LEU A 101 -7.62 1.27 -1.82
C LEU A 101 -8.88 0.45 -1.56
N GLU A 102 -9.40 -0.24 -2.57
CA GLU A 102 -10.60 -1.08 -2.44
C GLU A 102 -10.37 -2.32 -1.58
N VAL A 103 -9.23 -3.00 -1.75
CA VAL A 103 -8.84 -4.14 -0.91
C VAL A 103 -8.64 -3.68 0.54
N SER A 104 -7.92 -2.58 0.75
CA SER A 104 -7.62 -2.10 2.10
C SER A 104 -8.89 -1.77 2.90
N LYS A 105 -9.93 -1.23 2.26
CA LYS A 105 -11.24 -0.98 2.89
C LYS A 105 -11.99 -2.25 3.34
N ARG A 106 -11.66 -3.41 2.79
CA ARG A 106 -12.29 -4.70 3.16
C ARG A 106 -11.57 -5.38 4.31
N VAL A 107 -10.27 -5.11 4.47
CA VAL A 107 -9.40 -5.82 5.43
C VAL A 107 -9.26 -5.06 6.74
N ILE A 108 -9.33 -3.72 6.69
CA ILE A 108 -9.30 -2.79 7.84
C ILE A 108 -10.74 -2.52 8.31
#